data_AF-A0AAJ5R2B5-F1
#
_entry.id   AF-A0AAJ5R2B5-F1
#
_cell.length_a   1.000
_cell.length_b   1.000
_cell.length_c   1.000
_cell.angle_alpha   90.00
_cell.angle_beta   90.00
_cell.angle_gamma   90.00
#
_symmetry.space_group_name_H-M   'P 1'
#
loop_
_entity.id
_entity.type
_entity.pdbx_description
1 polymer ?
#
loop_
_entity_poly.entity_id
_entity_poly.type
_entity_poly.pdbx_seq_one_letter_code
_entity_poly.pdbx_strand_id
1 'polypeptide(L)'
;MAGDWIKWSKGLADKREVVLAASRLQRDRYEIAGRIMKIWEWCDDNISESSIDPETGDASVVLGSDPLPFLSALCGLPGLAEMLASSEICWISVRSGGRLIFPNLGRHNGTTAKTRASDAKKKRLQRSKCPEKCPDVTGIKVGTREEKRREDIKTKNNKIPDGILSASLDSEAPDIVEEHQNQKKPPLGDRIPYQGIVDAFNVTMKGLPKVRELTQKRRTLIRSAWQASPQRRSLEFFQAYLDECQEDPFLNGTGPYKPPDWRPSFDYLMKNEVVTKVFETAIDREERCQ
;
A
#
# COMPACT_ATOMS: atom_id res chain seq x y z
N MET A 1 -8.79 12.15 21.19
CA MET A 1 -8.11 11.38 20.12
C MET A 1 -7.59 10.11 20.78
N ALA A 2 -7.84 8.92 20.22
CA ALA A 2 -7.20 7.71 20.75
C ALA A 2 -5.70 7.81 20.43
N GLY A 3 -4.83 7.65 21.43
CA GLY A 3 -3.38 7.69 21.23
C GLY A 3 -2.87 6.55 20.36
N ASP A 4 -1.58 6.60 20.02
CA ASP A 4 -0.91 5.57 19.24
C ASP A 4 -0.92 4.23 19.99
N TRP A 5 -1.12 3.14 19.24
CA TRP A 5 -1.27 1.80 19.80
C TRP A 5 -0.47 0.80 18.99
N ILE A 6 0.15 -0.13 19.70
CA ILE A 6 0.88 -1.27 19.12
C ILE A 6 0.18 -2.57 19.51
N LYS A 7 0.20 -3.56 18.61
CA LYS A 7 -0.36 -4.88 18.88
C LYS A 7 0.72 -5.82 19.42
N TRP A 8 0.47 -6.45 20.56
CA TRP A 8 1.29 -7.58 21.02
C TRP A 8 0.45 -8.83 21.30
N SER A 9 1.12 -9.97 21.42
CA SER A 9 0.51 -11.25 21.76
C SER A 9 0.38 -11.44 23.27
N LYS A 10 -0.75 -11.98 23.74
CA LYS A 10 -0.92 -12.42 25.13
C LYS A 10 0.18 -13.42 25.51
N GLY A 11 0.69 -13.33 26.75
CA GLY A 11 1.72 -14.24 27.26
C GLY A 11 3.11 -13.97 26.69
N LEU A 12 3.43 -12.72 26.31
CA LEU A 12 4.75 -12.37 25.79
C LEU A 12 5.88 -12.78 26.75
N ALA A 13 5.72 -12.51 28.04
CA ALA A 13 6.70 -12.86 29.07
C ALA A 13 6.92 -14.38 29.22
N ASP A 14 5.96 -15.19 28.78
CA ASP A 14 6.01 -16.65 28.88
C ASP A 14 6.48 -17.31 27.58
N LYS A 15 6.76 -16.52 26.53
CA LYS A 15 7.32 -17.04 25.29
C LYS A 15 8.70 -17.62 25.53
N ARG A 16 8.99 -18.75 24.88
CA ARG A 16 10.28 -19.45 24.97
C ARG A 16 11.45 -18.49 24.80
N GLU A 17 11.40 -17.61 23.82
CA GLU A 17 12.47 -16.67 23.49
C GLU A 17 12.71 -15.65 24.61
N VAL A 18 11.63 -15.15 25.22
CA VAL A 18 11.72 -14.21 26.35
C VAL A 18 12.28 -14.91 27.59
N VAL A 19 11.85 -16.15 27.84
CA VAL A 19 12.37 -16.96 28.95
C VAL A 19 13.84 -17.32 28.74
N LEU A 20 14.25 -17.63 27.50
CA LEU A 20 15.66 -17.87 27.15
C LEU A 20 16.50 -16.62 27.37
N ALA A 21 16.05 -15.46 26.89
CA ALA A 21 16.74 -14.19 27.11
C ALA A 21 16.83 -13.83 28.61
N ALA A 22 15.75 -14.02 29.37
CA ALA A 22 15.72 -13.82 30.82
C ALA A 22 16.73 -14.73 31.54
N SER A 23 16.76 -16.01 31.18
CA SER A 23 17.71 -16.98 31.75
C SER A 23 19.17 -16.65 31.42
N ARG A 24 19.46 -16.19 30.20
CA ARG A 24 20.84 -15.89 29.77
C ARG A 24 21.34 -14.56 30.34
N LEU A 25 20.48 -13.55 30.38
CA LEU A 25 20.82 -12.23 30.90
C LEU A 25 20.67 -12.13 32.43
N GLN A 26 20.19 -13.19 33.09
CA GLN A 26 19.92 -13.22 34.54
C GLN A 26 19.00 -12.08 34.97
N ARG A 27 17.91 -11.90 34.21
CA ARG A 27 16.91 -10.86 34.43
C ARG A 27 15.52 -11.45 34.57
N ASP A 28 14.61 -10.67 35.14
CA ASP A 28 13.23 -11.07 35.24
C ASP A 28 12.55 -11.11 33.84
N ARG A 29 11.66 -12.09 33.63
CA ARG A 29 10.98 -12.27 32.33
C ARG A 29 10.06 -11.11 31.97
N TYR A 30 9.47 -10.44 32.97
CA TYR A 30 8.61 -9.27 32.73
C TYR A 30 9.45 -8.04 32.39
N GLU A 31 10.65 -7.91 32.98
CA GLU A 31 11.63 -6.89 32.61
C GLU A 31 12.04 -7.05 31.13
N ILE A 32 12.45 -8.26 30.72
CA ILE A 32 12.83 -8.54 29.33
C ILE A 32 11.66 -8.26 28.38
N ALA A 33 10.45 -8.71 28.72
CA ALA A 33 9.26 -8.46 27.91
C ALA A 33 9.02 -6.95 27.70
N GLY A 34 9.11 -6.15 28.77
CA GLY A 34 8.96 -4.69 28.70
C GLY A 34 10.02 -4.03 27.82
N ARG A 35 11.28 -4.46 27.93
CA ARG A 35 12.38 -3.94 27.09
C ARG A 35 12.20 -4.31 25.61
N ILE A 36 11.73 -5.52 25.30
CA ILE A 36 11.39 -5.90 23.92
C ILE A 36 10.23 -5.07 23.37
N MET A 37 9.21 -4.77 24.19
CA MET A 37 8.12 -3.88 23.79
C MET A 37 8.65 -2.49 23.41
N LYS A 38 9.70 -1.99 24.10
CA LYS A 38 10.34 -0.73 23.73
C LYS A 38 11.04 -0.77 22.36
N ILE A 39 11.66 -1.88 22.01
CA ILE A 39 12.20 -2.09 20.65
C ILE A 39 11.09 -2.00 19.62
N TRP A 40 9.95 -2.64 19.88
CA TRP A 40 8.83 -2.63 18.93
C TRP A 40 8.18 -1.26 18.80
N GLU A 41 8.06 -0.50 19.89
CA GLU A 41 7.62 0.90 19.87
C GLU A 41 8.58 1.74 19.01
N TRP A 42 9.89 1.61 19.22
CA TRP A 42 10.88 2.30 18.41
C TRP A 42 10.79 1.90 16.94
N CYS A 43 10.60 0.62 16.62
CA CYS A 43 10.37 0.18 15.24
C CYS A 43 9.12 0.80 14.64
N ASP A 44 8.04 0.91 15.42
CA ASP A 44 6.78 1.52 14.98
C ASP A 44 6.96 2.99 14.58
N ASP A 45 7.76 3.72 15.35
CA ASP A 45 8.03 5.15 15.14
C ASP A 45 9.03 5.42 14.01
N ASN A 46 10.00 4.50 13.81
CA ASN A 46 11.17 4.75 12.95
C ASN A 46 11.20 3.94 11.65
N ILE A 47 10.37 2.90 11.52
CA ILE A 47 10.31 2.07 10.31
C ILE A 47 9.05 2.41 9.53
N SER A 48 9.25 3.05 8.38
CA SER A 48 8.18 3.34 7.43
C SER A 48 7.85 2.13 6.54
N GLU A 49 6.67 2.15 5.92
CA GLU A 49 6.19 1.08 5.04
C GLU A 49 7.16 0.81 3.86
N SER A 50 7.91 1.82 3.39
CA SER A 50 8.90 1.63 2.32
C SER A 50 10.08 0.75 2.73
N SER A 51 10.32 0.60 4.03
CA SER A 51 11.41 -0.21 4.59
C SER A 51 10.98 -1.65 4.87
N ILE A 52 9.69 -1.97 4.62
CA ILE A 52 9.10 -3.29 4.77
C ILE A 52 9.07 -3.95 3.39
N ASP A 53 9.65 -5.13 3.29
CA ASP A 53 9.58 -5.97 2.10
C ASP A 53 8.13 -6.46 1.92
N PRO A 54 7.48 -6.18 0.76
CA PRO A 54 6.10 -6.56 0.51
C PRO A 54 5.88 -8.07 0.36
N GLU A 55 6.90 -8.85 0.03
CA GLU A 55 6.80 -10.30 -0.16
C GLU A 55 7.01 -11.04 1.17
N THR A 56 8.10 -10.73 1.87
CA THR A 56 8.45 -11.41 3.13
C THR A 56 7.77 -10.80 4.35
N GLY A 57 7.44 -9.50 4.30
CA GLY A 57 6.96 -8.73 5.46
C GLY A 57 8.07 -8.35 6.44
N ASP A 58 9.34 -8.58 6.08
CA ASP A 58 10.51 -8.24 6.88
C ASP A 58 10.78 -6.74 6.78
N ALA A 59 11.08 -6.10 7.91
CA ALA A 59 11.54 -4.72 7.91
C ALA A 59 13.06 -4.66 7.96
N SER A 60 13.66 -3.76 7.18
CA SER A 60 15.10 -3.52 7.23
C SER A 60 15.43 -2.06 7.53
N VAL A 61 16.40 -1.83 8.42
CA VAL A 61 16.84 -0.51 8.83
C VAL A 61 18.37 -0.48 8.98
N VAL A 62 18.99 0.66 8.72
CA VAL A 62 20.44 0.86 8.91
C VAL A 62 20.63 1.79 10.09
N LEU A 63 21.31 1.33 11.14
CA LEU A 63 21.48 2.06 12.42
C LEU A 63 22.94 2.44 12.70
N GLY A 64 23.74 2.57 11.63
CA GLY A 64 25.17 2.83 11.71
C GLY A 64 26.01 1.57 11.51
N SER A 65 27.27 1.62 11.92
CA SER A 65 28.23 0.52 11.73
C SER A 65 27.96 -0.69 12.63
N ASP A 66 27.37 -0.48 13.81
CA ASP A 66 27.03 -1.56 14.74
C ASP A 66 25.61 -1.37 15.34
N PRO A 67 24.60 -2.07 14.80
CA PRO A 67 23.20 -1.88 15.20
C PRO A 67 22.84 -2.53 16.55
N LEU A 68 23.60 -3.52 17.04
CA LEU A 68 23.26 -4.24 18.27
C LEU A 68 23.52 -3.41 19.54
N PRO A 69 24.68 -2.73 19.70
CA PRO A 69 24.89 -1.83 20.82
C PRO A 69 23.87 -0.70 20.87
N PHE A 70 23.45 -0.17 19.71
CA PHE A 70 22.38 0.82 19.63
C PHE A 70 21.08 0.31 20.27
N LEU A 71 20.62 -0.89 19.89
CA LEU A 71 19.40 -1.48 20.45
C LEU A 71 19.54 -1.82 21.93
N SER A 72 20.68 -2.35 22.35
CA SER A 72 20.96 -2.64 23.76
C SER A 72 20.99 -1.36 24.60
N ALA A 73 21.51 -0.24 24.06
CA ALA A 73 21.47 1.08 24.69
C ALA A 73 20.05 1.68 24.73
N LEU A 74 19.29 1.59 23.63
CA LEU A 74 17.89 2.01 23.57
C LEU A 74 17.04 1.33 24.65
N CYS A 75 17.32 0.05 24.90
CA CYS A 75 16.63 -0.72 25.93
C CYS A 75 17.22 -0.55 27.31
N GLY A 76 18.41 0.03 27.46
CA GLY A 76 19.14 0.12 28.73
C GLY A 76 19.53 -1.25 29.31
N LEU A 77 19.77 -2.26 28.46
CA LEU A 77 20.21 -3.60 28.87
C LEU A 77 21.26 -4.13 27.89
N PRO A 78 22.55 -4.11 28.25
CA PRO A 78 23.62 -4.72 27.46
C PRO A 78 23.36 -6.21 27.20
N GLY A 79 23.67 -6.69 26.00
CA GLY A 79 23.49 -8.09 25.62
C GLY A 79 22.07 -8.44 25.15
N LEU A 80 21.08 -7.55 25.30
CA LEU A 80 19.70 -7.85 24.91
C LEU A 80 19.57 -8.02 23.39
N ALA A 81 20.13 -7.10 22.61
CA ALA A 81 20.06 -7.17 21.16
C ALA A 81 20.80 -8.40 20.62
N GLU A 82 21.95 -8.71 21.20
CA GLU A 82 22.76 -9.88 20.89
C GLU A 82 21.99 -11.18 21.16
N MET A 83 21.26 -11.24 22.28
CA MET A 83 20.37 -12.37 22.58
C MET A 83 19.24 -12.48 21.56
N LEU A 84 18.60 -11.37 21.18
CA LEU A 84 17.54 -11.38 20.16
C LEU A 84 18.06 -11.78 18.77
N ALA A 85 19.33 -11.47 18.48
CA ALA A 85 20.02 -11.83 17.24
C ALA A 85 20.56 -13.27 17.23
N SER A 86 20.63 -13.93 18.40
CA SER A 86 21.16 -15.27 18.53
C SER A 86 20.35 -16.29 17.72
N SER A 87 21.00 -17.36 17.28
CA SER A 87 20.36 -18.46 16.54
C SER A 87 19.24 -19.16 17.31
N GLU A 88 19.21 -19.04 18.64
CA GLU A 88 18.17 -19.61 19.49
C GLU A 88 16.86 -18.81 19.44
N ILE A 89 16.93 -17.50 19.21
CA ILE A 89 15.77 -16.58 19.23
C ILE A 89 15.42 -16.08 17.82
N CYS A 90 16.41 -15.61 17.06
CA CYS A 90 16.25 -15.12 15.68
C CYS A 90 15.12 -14.07 15.51
N TRP A 91 14.92 -13.19 16.49
CA TRP A 91 13.92 -12.12 16.41
C TRP A 91 14.44 -10.87 15.72
N ILE A 92 15.77 -10.74 15.60
CA ILE A 92 16.43 -9.78 14.75
C ILE A 92 17.58 -10.47 14.02
N SER A 93 18.03 -9.91 12.90
CA SER A 93 19.27 -10.36 12.25
C SER A 93 20.06 -9.20 11.68
N VAL A 94 21.38 -9.30 11.74
CA VAL A 94 22.29 -8.29 11.19
C VAL A 94 22.85 -8.80 9.87
N ARG A 95 22.78 -7.99 8.83
CA ARG A 95 23.39 -8.22 7.52
C ARG A 95 24.62 -7.32 7.34
N SER A 96 25.32 -7.53 6.23
CA SER A 96 26.45 -6.68 5.83
C SER A 96 26.07 -5.20 5.78
N GLY A 97 27.02 -4.34 6.15
CA GLY A 97 26.83 -2.88 6.12
C GLY A 97 25.95 -2.32 7.24
N GLY A 98 25.81 -3.02 8.37
CA GLY A 98 25.07 -2.52 9.53
C GLY A 98 23.55 -2.53 9.37
N ARG A 99 23.05 -3.26 8.36
CA ARG A 99 21.62 -3.43 8.12
C ARG A 99 21.03 -4.41 9.13
N LEU A 100 20.12 -3.94 9.95
CA LEU A 100 19.33 -4.73 10.88
C LEU A 100 18.00 -5.12 10.23
N ILE A 101 17.59 -6.37 10.41
CA ILE A 101 16.32 -6.91 9.90
C ILE A 101 15.45 -7.35 11.07
N PHE A 102 14.19 -6.94 11.03
CA PHE A 102 13.11 -7.40 11.90
C PHE A 102 12.18 -8.31 11.10
N PRO A 103 12.26 -9.63 11.28
CA PRO A 103 11.46 -10.56 10.52
C PRO A 103 9.95 -10.37 10.75
N ASN A 104 9.16 -10.45 9.69
CA ASN A 104 7.69 -10.37 9.71
C ASN A 104 7.11 -9.12 10.43
N LEU A 105 7.86 -8.02 10.57
CA LEU A 105 7.39 -6.82 11.26
C LEU A 105 6.10 -6.27 10.60
N GLY A 106 6.05 -6.25 9.27
CA GLY A 106 4.92 -5.75 8.50
C GLY A 106 3.62 -6.53 8.73
N ARG A 107 3.72 -7.81 9.10
CA ARG A 107 2.55 -8.66 9.42
C ARG A 107 1.75 -8.14 10.61
N HIS A 108 2.43 -7.50 11.56
CA HIS A 108 1.83 -7.09 12.84
C HIS A 108 1.77 -5.57 13.00
N ASN A 109 2.80 -4.85 12.55
CA ASN A 109 2.95 -3.42 12.75
C ASN A 109 2.89 -2.60 11.44
N GLY A 110 2.68 -3.23 10.27
CA GLY A 110 2.45 -2.51 9.01
C GLY A 110 1.11 -1.76 8.97
N THR A 111 0.99 -0.77 8.09
CA THR A 111 -0.20 0.09 7.98
C THR A 111 -1.47 -0.73 7.71
N THR A 112 -1.34 -1.72 6.83
CA THR A 112 -2.44 -2.64 6.48
C THR A 112 -2.81 -3.54 7.65
N ALA A 113 -1.84 -4.02 8.43
CA ALA A 113 -2.07 -4.84 9.61
C ALA A 113 -2.81 -4.07 10.72
N LYS A 114 -2.39 -2.82 10.99
CA LYS A 114 -3.05 -1.93 11.96
C LYS A 114 -4.50 -1.62 11.56
N THR A 115 -4.73 -1.36 10.28
CA THR A 115 -6.08 -1.13 9.72
C THR A 115 -6.97 -2.36 9.90
N ARG A 116 -6.48 -3.54 9.51
CA ARG A 116 -7.20 -4.82 9.66
C ARG A 116 -7.56 -5.10 11.13
N ALA A 117 -6.64 -4.84 12.05
CA ALA A 117 -6.89 -5.04 13.48
C ALA A 117 -7.94 -4.06 14.03
N SER A 118 -7.91 -2.80 13.61
CA SER A 118 -8.93 -1.80 13.97
C SER A 118 -10.30 -2.17 13.44
N ASP A 119 -10.38 -2.62 12.19
CA ASP A 119 -11.63 -3.04 11.57
C ASP A 119 -12.18 -4.32 12.19
N ALA A 120 -11.32 -5.28 12.57
CA ALA A 120 -11.73 -6.46 13.33
C ALA A 120 -12.32 -6.06 14.69
N LYS A 121 -11.70 -5.11 15.41
CA LYS A 121 -12.24 -4.57 16.67
C LYS A 121 -13.59 -3.88 16.46
N LYS A 122 -13.72 -3.03 15.44
CA LYS A 122 -14.98 -2.36 15.07
C LYS A 122 -16.09 -3.36 14.76
N LYS A 123 -15.81 -4.36 13.91
CA LYS A 123 -16.78 -5.43 13.56
C LYS A 123 -17.17 -6.26 14.77
N ARG A 124 -16.23 -6.57 15.68
CA ARG A 124 -16.54 -7.27 16.93
C ARG A 124 -17.50 -6.47 17.81
N LEU A 125 -17.23 -5.18 17.99
CA LEU A 125 -18.09 -4.27 18.76
C LEU A 125 -19.47 -4.08 18.13
N GLN A 126 -19.55 -4.05 16.80
CA GLN A 126 -20.82 -4.03 16.07
C GLN A 126 -21.62 -5.31 16.33
N ARG A 127 -20.99 -6.49 16.25
CA ARG A 127 -21.64 -7.78 16.51
C ARG A 127 -22.08 -7.95 17.97
N SER A 128 -21.32 -7.42 18.93
CA SER A 128 -21.72 -7.47 20.35
C SER A 128 -22.89 -6.56 20.69
N LYS A 129 -23.22 -5.59 19.84
CA LYS A 129 -24.38 -4.70 19.97
C LYS A 129 -25.61 -5.24 19.22
N CYS A 130 -25.70 -6.55 18.98
CA CYS A 130 -26.88 -7.13 18.34
C CYS A 130 -28.13 -6.77 19.16
N PRO A 131 -29.16 -6.13 18.56
CA PRO A 131 -30.41 -5.88 19.26
C PRO A 131 -31.03 -7.22 19.69
N GLU A 132 -31.62 -7.24 20.88
CA GLU A 132 -32.22 -8.43 21.51
C GLU A 132 -33.38 -9.02 20.69
N LYS A 133 -33.93 -8.22 19.76
CA LYS A 133 -34.91 -8.65 18.76
C LYS A 133 -34.27 -8.72 17.39
N CYS A 134 -34.40 -9.88 16.75
CA CYS A 134 -34.19 -10.01 15.31
C CYS A 134 -35.08 -8.98 14.59
N PRO A 135 -34.56 -8.20 13.63
CA PRO A 135 -35.40 -7.28 12.86
C PRO A 135 -36.51 -8.07 12.18
N ASP A 136 -37.75 -7.62 12.40
CA ASP A 136 -38.93 -8.21 11.79
C ASP A 136 -38.80 -8.20 10.26
N VAL A 137 -39.42 -9.17 9.58
CA VAL A 137 -39.19 -9.51 8.16
C VAL A 137 -39.62 -8.38 7.18
N THR A 138 -40.04 -7.23 7.68
CA THR A 138 -40.39 -6.03 6.92
C THR A 138 -39.24 -5.02 6.94
N GLY A 139 -38.28 -5.21 6.04
CA GLY A 139 -37.03 -4.45 6.02
C GLY A 139 -37.18 -2.96 5.71
N ILE A 140 -36.35 -2.13 6.36
CA ILE A 140 -35.89 -0.85 5.82
C ILE A 140 -34.38 -0.72 6.08
N LYS A 141 -33.65 -0.54 4.98
CA LYS A 141 -32.22 -0.24 4.92
C LYS A 141 -31.95 1.08 5.63
N VAL A 142 -31.38 1.05 6.84
CA VAL A 142 -30.68 2.22 7.39
C VAL A 142 -29.23 2.16 6.90
N GLY A 143 -29.07 2.47 5.62
CA GLY A 143 -27.76 2.78 5.06
C GLY A 143 -27.39 4.20 5.45
N THR A 144 -26.54 4.37 6.46
CA THR A 144 -25.82 5.64 6.66
C THR A 144 -24.74 5.75 5.58
N ARG A 145 -25.16 6.01 4.35
CA ARG A 145 -24.29 6.51 3.28
C ARG A 145 -24.95 7.79 2.80
N GLU A 146 -24.48 8.90 3.35
CA GLU A 146 -24.80 10.25 2.87
C GLU A 146 -24.47 10.30 1.36
N GLU A 147 -25.51 10.19 0.55
CA GLU A 147 -25.45 10.33 -0.89
C GLU A 147 -25.37 11.83 -1.15
N LYS A 148 -24.16 12.36 -1.40
CA LYS A 148 -23.95 13.74 -1.85
C LYS A 148 -24.63 13.93 -3.22
N ARG A 149 -25.92 14.27 -3.15
CA ARG A 149 -26.75 14.84 -4.20
C ARG A 149 -26.08 16.14 -4.68
N ARG A 150 -25.68 16.17 -5.95
CA ARG A 150 -25.14 17.35 -6.62
C ARG A 150 -26.29 18.33 -6.83
N GLU A 151 -26.13 19.55 -6.36
CA GLU A 151 -26.93 20.68 -6.84
C GLU A 151 -26.21 21.30 -8.03
N ASP A 152 -26.94 21.37 -9.15
CA ASP A 152 -26.59 22.12 -10.34
C ASP A 152 -26.60 23.62 -10.06
N ILE A 153 -25.51 24.34 -10.37
CA ILE A 153 -25.57 25.79 -10.60
C ILE A 153 -25.00 26.09 -11.99
N LYS A 154 -25.89 26.74 -12.74
CA LYS A 154 -25.82 27.17 -14.13
C LYS A 154 -24.68 28.18 -14.39
N THR A 155 -24.03 27.96 -15.53
CA THR A 155 -23.59 28.91 -16.56
C THR A 155 -23.76 30.40 -16.26
N LYS A 156 -22.64 31.15 -16.30
CA LYS A 156 -22.59 32.48 -16.95
C LYS A 156 -21.27 32.67 -17.70
N ASN A 157 -21.41 32.80 -19.02
CA ASN A 157 -20.45 33.45 -19.91
C ASN A 157 -20.15 34.89 -19.43
N ASN A 158 -18.94 35.38 -19.65
CA ASN A 158 -18.75 36.47 -20.63
C ASN A 158 -17.28 36.76 -20.95
N LYS A 159 -17.13 37.31 -22.16
CA LYS A 159 -15.92 37.58 -22.94
C LYS A 159 -15.03 38.68 -22.37
N ILE A 160 -13.78 38.63 -22.83
CA ILE A 160 -12.64 39.56 -22.74
C ILE A 160 -13.02 40.98 -23.21
N PRO A 161 -12.28 42.03 -22.81
CA PRO A 161 -11.43 42.66 -23.83
C PRO A 161 -10.01 43.06 -23.37
N ASP A 162 -9.22 43.28 -24.42
CA ASP A 162 -7.84 43.70 -24.63
C ASP A 162 -7.16 44.68 -23.65
N GLY A 163 -5.83 44.48 -23.50
CA GLY A 163 -4.85 45.55 -23.74
C GLY A 163 -4.01 46.08 -22.57
N ILE A 164 -2.68 46.15 -22.84
CA ILE A 164 -1.66 47.10 -22.33
C ILE A 164 -0.66 46.61 -21.26
N LEU A 165 0.54 46.28 -21.77
CA LEU A 165 1.89 46.74 -21.42
C LEU A 165 2.26 47.17 -19.97
N SER A 166 3.34 46.53 -19.51
CA SER A 166 4.56 47.09 -18.90
C SER A 166 4.55 47.82 -17.55
N ALA A 167 5.61 47.50 -16.79
CA ALA A 167 6.39 48.34 -15.88
C ALA A 167 6.25 48.06 -14.36
N SER A 168 7.40 48.21 -13.72
CA SER A 168 7.85 47.69 -12.44
C SER A 168 7.60 48.63 -11.24
N LEU A 169 7.91 48.09 -10.05
CA LEU A 169 8.33 48.71 -8.77
C LEU A 169 7.29 48.90 -7.65
N ASP A 170 7.41 47.98 -6.68
CA ASP A 170 7.65 48.15 -5.22
C ASP A 170 6.81 49.11 -4.37
N SER A 171 6.13 48.54 -3.35
CA SER A 171 6.17 49.00 -1.94
C SER A 171 5.53 47.96 -0.98
N GLU A 172 6.21 47.77 0.16
CA GLU A 172 6.03 46.84 1.30
C GLU A 172 4.65 46.97 2.00
N ALA A 173 4.08 46.06 2.81
CA ALA A 173 4.56 45.05 3.77
C ALA A 173 3.37 44.09 4.16
N PRO A 174 3.43 43.36 5.29
CA PRO A 174 3.95 42.00 5.50
C PRO A 174 2.82 40.94 5.61
N ASP A 175 3.11 39.65 5.44
CA ASP A 175 2.58 38.58 6.32
C ASP A 175 2.97 37.15 5.87
N ILE A 176 3.41 36.36 6.86
CA ILE A 176 3.38 34.89 6.97
C ILE A 176 4.28 34.10 6.00
N VAL A 177 5.45 33.72 6.49
CA VAL A 177 6.29 32.65 5.93
C VAL A 177 5.66 31.27 6.20
N GLU A 178 4.90 30.74 5.24
CA GLU A 178 4.69 29.29 5.13
C GLU A 178 5.86 28.66 4.36
N GLU A 179 6.67 27.92 5.11
CA GLU A 179 7.84 27.17 4.69
C GLU A 179 7.45 26.07 3.69
N HIS A 180 7.50 26.40 2.40
CA HIS A 180 7.35 25.44 1.30
C HIS A 180 8.58 24.51 1.26
N GLN A 181 8.44 23.32 1.84
CA GLN A 181 9.43 22.26 1.68
C GLN A 181 9.54 21.85 0.21
N ASN A 182 10.69 22.19 -0.36
CA ASN A 182 11.20 21.81 -1.68
C ASN A 182 11.30 20.27 -1.81
N GLN A 183 10.26 19.63 -2.33
CA GLN A 183 10.34 18.23 -2.78
C GLN A 183 10.84 18.21 -4.24
N LYS A 184 12.08 17.76 -4.43
CA LYS A 184 12.65 17.45 -5.75
C LYS A 184 11.74 16.45 -6.48
N LYS A 185 11.15 16.87 -7.60
CA LYS A 185 10.34 16.00 -8.49
C LYS A 185 11.24 14.88 -9.02
N PRO A 186 10.80 13.60 -8.98
CA PRO A 186 11.57 12.49 -9.52
C PRO A 186 11.78 12.65 -11.04
N PRO A 187 12.89 12.11 -11.58
CA PRO A 187 13.25 12.26 -12.99
C PRO A 187 12.17 11.71 -13.94
N LEU A 188 12.05 12.34 -15.10
CA LEU A 188 10.91 12.21 -16.04
C LEU A 188 10.66 10.77 -16.56
N GLY A 189 11.66 9.89 -16.49
CA GLY A 189 11.62 8.51 -17.00
C GLY A 189 10.83 7.50 -16.16
N ASP A 190 10.52 7.81 -14.89
CA ASP A 190 9.82 6.89 -13.98
C ASP A 190 8.33 7.20 -13.80
N ARG A 191 7.81 8.20 -14.52
CA ARG A 191 6.42 8.64 -14.36
C ARG A 191 5.47 7.72 -15.12
N ILE A 192 4.67 6.97 -14.36
CA ILE A 192 3.63 6.09 -14.92
C ILE A 192 2.61 6.91 -15.73
N PRO A 193 2.40 6.62 -17.03
CA PRO A 193 1.47 7.33 -17.89
C PRO A 193 0.04 6.83 -17.70
N TYR A 194 -0.55 7.10 -16.53
CA TYR A 194 -1.87 6.58 -16.16
C TYR A 194 -2.96 6.88 -17.19
N GLN A 195 -3.00 8.11 -17.70
CA GLN A 195 -4.00 8.51 -18.69
C GLN A 195 -3.76 7.84 -20.04
N GLY A 196 -2.50 7.73 -20.47
CA GLY A 196 -2.15 7.07 -21.73
C GLY A 196 -2.59 5.61 -21.78
N ILE A 197 -2.49 4.87 -20.67
CA ILE A 197 -2.95 3.48 -20.58
C ILE A 197 -4.48 3.39 -20.66
N VAL A 198 -5.19 4.35 -20.06
CA VAL A 198 -6.66 4.43 -20.16
C VAL A 198 -7.11 4.79 -21.57
N ASP A 199 -6.41 5.73 -22.22
CA ASP A 199 -6.71 6.14 -23.58
C ASP A 199 -6.48 4.98 -24.54
N ALA A 200 -5.37 4.24 -24.40
CA ALA A 200 -5.11 3.00 -25.14
C ALA A 200 -6.25 1.99 -24.96
N PHE A 201 -6.70 1.72 -23.72
CA PHE A 201 -7.82 0.83 -23.47
C PHE A 201 -9.10 1.30 -24.18
N ASN A 202 -9.44 2.59 -24.06
CA ASN A 202 -10.66 3.15 -24.64
C ASN A 202 -10.67 3.19 -26.18
N VAL A 203 -9.48 3.18 -26.79
CA VAL A 203 -9.28 3.13 -28.26
C VAL A 203 -9.31 1.69 -28.76
N THR A 204 -8.57 0.79 -28.12
CA THR A 204 -8.42 -0.61 -28.56
C THR A 204 -9.64 -1.46 -28.24
N MET A 205 -10.14 -1.41 -27.00
CA MET A 205 -11.20 -2.31 -26.52
C MET A 205 -12.60 -1.81 -26.90
N LYS A 206 -13.08 -2.19 -28.10
CA LYS A 206 -14.35 -1.69 -28.66
C LYS A 206 -15.59 -2.35 -28.04
N GLY A 207 -15.47 -3.58 -27.55
CA GLY A 207 -16.58 -4.38 -27.00
C GLY A 207 -16.91 -4.10 -25.52
N LEU A 208 -16.09 -3.29 -24.84
CA LEU A 208 -16.17 -3.09 -23.39
C LEU A 208 -16.55 -1.66 -22.99
N PRO A 209 -17.16 -1.46 -21.80
CA PRO A 209 -17.48 -0.12 -21.31
C PRO A 209 -16.23 0.76 -21.14
N LYS A 210 -16.26 1.95 -21.73
CA LYS A 210 -15.16 2.92 -21.65
C LYS A 210 -14.94 3.44 -20.23
N VAL A 211 -13.67 3.62 -19.88
CA VAL A 211 -13.24 4.23 -18.61
C VAL A 211 -13.40 5.74 -18.71
N ARG A 212 -14.33 6.29 -17.93
CA ARG A 212 -14.58 7.74 -17.85
C ARG A 212 -13.84 8.43 -16.70
N GLU A 213 -13.55 7.68 -15.64
CA GLU A 213 -12.94 8.23 -14.42
C GLU A 213 -11.81 7.34 -13.92
N LEU A 214 -10.68 7.99 -13.61
CA LEU A 214 -9.50 7.33 -13.09
C LEU A 214 -9.52 7.31 -11.54
N THR A 215 -10.23 6.35 -10.97
CA THR A 215 -10.33 6.18 -9.52
C THR A 215 -8.99 5.76 -8.89
N GLN A 216 -8.84 5.96 -7.57
CA GLN A 216 -7.63 5.53 -6.84
C GLN A 216 -7.38 4.02 -6.97
N LYS A 217 -8.45 3.21 -7.01
CA LYS A 217 -8.36 1.77 -7.25
C LYS A 217 -7.72 1.45 -8.61
N ARG A 218 -8.16 2.12 -9.68
CA ARG A 218 -7.61 1.95 -11.04
C ARG A 218 -6.16 2.38 -11.13
N ARG A 219 -5.79 3.48 -10.47
CA ARG A 219 -4.39 3.93 -10.35
C ARG A 219 -3.51 2.88 -9.69
N THR A 220 -3.99 2.24 -8.62
CA THR A 220 -3.23 1.18 -7.95
C THR A 220 -3.07 -0.06 -8.82
N LEU A 221 -4.11 -0.46 -9.57
CA LEU A 221 -4.02 -1.58 -10.52
C LEU A 221 -3.00 -1.31 -11.64
N ILE A 222 -3.09 -0.14 -12.29
CA ILE A 222 -2.13 0.28 -13.33
C ILE A 222 -0.71 0.29 -12.77
N ARG A 223 -0.50 0.86 -11.57
CA ARG A 223 0.82 0.91 -10.93
C ARG A 223 1.37 -0.49 -10.66
N SER A 224 0.55 -1.38 -10.10
CA SER A 224 0.95 -2.75 -9.81
C SER A 224 1.34 -3.50 -11.10
N ALA A 225 0.56 -3.38 -12.17
CA ALA A 225 0.87 -4.00 -13.45
C ALA A 225 2.15 -3.42 -14.10
N TRP A 226 2.31 -2.09 -14.06
CA TRP A 226 3.49 -1.39 -14.59
C TRP A 226 4.78 -1.76 -13.86
N GLN A 227 4.74 -1.88 -12.54
CA GLN A 227 5.93 -2.14 -11.74
C GLN A 227 6.35 -3.61 -11.72
N ALA A 228 5.49 -4.53 -12.17
CA ALA A 228 5.66 -5.97 -12.07
C ALA A 228 6.90 -6.51 -12.80
N SER A 229 7.28 -5.92 -13.93
CA SER A 229 8.55 -6.23 -14.59
C SER A 229 9.09 -5.01 -15.34
N PRO A 230 10.41 -4.90 -15.56
CA PRO A 230 11.00 -3.82 -16.33
C PRO A 230 10.44 -3.72 -17.76
N GLN A 231 10.14 -4.85 -18.40
CA GLN A 231 9.60 -4.91 -19.76
C GLN A 231 8.20 -4.29 -19.87
N ARG A 232 7.42 -4.29 -18.78
CA ARG A 232 6.06 -3.69 -18.76
C ARG A 232 6.07 -2.18 -18.58
N ARG A 233 7.23 -1.56 -18.32
CA ARG A 233 7.35 -0.12 -18.03
C ARG A 233 7.37 0.74 -19.30
N SER A 234 6.56 0.40 -20.29
CA SER A 234 6.40 1.17 -21.52
C SER A 234 4.93 1.27 -21.91
N LEU A 235 4.56 2.39 -22.56
CA LEU A 235 3.20 2.53 -23.09
C LEU A 235 2.95 1.55 -24.24
N GLU A 236 3.97 1.29 -25.05
CA GLU A 236 3.95 0.33 -26.16
C GLU A 236 3.59 -1.08 -25.69
N PHE A 237 4.16 -1.52 -24.56
CA PHE A 237 3.80 -2.81 -23.96
C PHE A 237 2.29 -2.87 -23.67
N PHE A 238 1.73 -1.83 -23.05
CA PHE A 238 0.30 -1.82 -22.71
C PHE A 238 -0.60 -1.72 -23.94
N GLN A 239 -0.15 -1.07 -25.02
CA GLN A 239 -0.86 -1.08 -26.31
C GLN A 239 -0.88 -2.49 -26.90
N ALA A 240 0.28 -3.14 -27.06
CA ALA A 240 0.37 -4.50 -27.57
C ALA A 240 -0.41 -5.51 -26.71
N TYR A 241 -0.34 -5.38 -25.38
CA TYR A 241 -1.13 -6.19 -24.44
C TYR A 241 -2.63 -6.03 -24.67
N LEU A 242 -3.12 -4.80 -24.88
CA LEU A 242 -4.53 -4.53 -25.12
C LEU A 242 -4.96 -5.01 -26.51
N ASP A 243 -4.10 -4.94 -27.51
CA ASP A 243 -4.37 -5.49 -28.84
C ASP A 243 -4.52 -7.03 -28.76
N GLU A 244 -3.65 -7.72 -28.02
CA GLU A 244 -3.80 -9.17 -27.77
C GLU A 244 -5.11 -9.47 -26.99
N CYS A 245 -5.48 -8.63 -26.02
CA CYS A 245 -6.77 -8.75 -25.33
C CYS A 245 -7.97 -8.52 -26.27
N GLN A 246 -7.81 -7.72 -27.31
CA GLN A 246 -8.87 -7.42 -28.28
C GLN A 246 -9.06 -8.57 -29.28
N GLU A 247 -7.99 -9.32 -29.59
CA GLU A 247 -8.05 -10.53 -30.42
C GLU A 247 -8.61 -11.74 -29.65
N ASP A 248 -8.41 -11.82 -28.33
CA ASP A 248 -8.98 -12.90 -27.51
C ASP A 248 -10.50 -12.70 -27.30
N PRO A 249 -11.36 -13.62 -27.80
CA PRO A 249 -12.81 -13.52 -27.65
C PRO A 249 -13.29 -13.45 -26.20
N PHE A 250 -12.59 -14.09 -25.26
CA PHE A 250 -12.91 -14.06 -23.84
C PHE A 250 -12.57 -12.69 -23.22
N LEU A 251 -11.45 -12.07 -23.60
CA LEU A 251 -10.99 -10.81 -23.01
C LEU A 251 -11.63 -9.57 -23.67
N ASN A 252 -12.06 -9.66 -24.92
CA ASN A 252 -12.65 -8.54 -25.66
C ASN A 252 -14.15 -8.30 -25.41
N GLY A 253 -14.83 -9.22 -24.71
CA GLY A 253 -16.26 -9.11 -24.40
C GLY A 253 -17.18 -10.01 -25.25
N THR A 254 -16.64 -10.79 -26.20
CA THR A 254 -17.44 -11.61 -27.12
C THR A 254 -17.83 -12.97 -26.51
N GLY A 255 -16.98 -13.54 -25.66
CA GLY A 255 -17.20 -14.82 -24.98
C GLY A 255 -16.58 -16.00 -25.72
N PRO A 256 -16.92 -17.24 -25.32
CA PRO A 256 -18.07 -17.62 -24.48
C PRO A 256 -17.87 -17.37 -22.97
N TYR A 257 -18.96 -17.08 -22.25
CA TYR A 257 -18.95 -16.86 -20.80
C TYR A 257 -19.93 -17.78 -20.06
N LYS A 258 -19.52 -18.20 -18.87
CA LYS A 258 -20.36 -18.93 -17.90
C LYS A 258 -20.13 -18.32 -16.52
N PRO A 259 -21.06 -17.52 -15.96
CA PRO A 259 -22.40 -17.18 -16.46
C PRO A 259 -22.41 -16.23 -17.68
N PRO A 260 -23.48 -16.21 -18.49
CA PRO A 260 -23.53 -15.50 -19.76
C PRO A 260 -23.54 -13.97 -19.66
N ASP A 261 -23.86 -13.40 -18.50
CA ASP A 261 -23.91 -11.93 -18.29
C ASP A 261 -22.57 -11.33 -17.87
N TRP A 262 -21.58 -12.17 -17.54
CA TRP A 262 -20.28 -11.67 -17.11
C TRP A 262 -19.46 -11.17 -18.30
N ARG A 263 -18.83 -10.01 -18.15
CA ARG A 263 -17.87 -9.45 -19.11
C ARG A 263 -16.62 -8.94 -18.37
N PRO A 264 -15.43 -9.03 -18.97
CA PRO A 264 -14.24 -8.42 -18.39
C PRO A 264 -14.41 -6.90 -18.34
N SER A 265 -13.91 -6.29 -17.27
CA SER A 265 -13.85 -4.83 -17.12
C SER A 265 -12.41 -4.36 -17.23
N PHE A 266 -12.20 -3.05 -17.38
CA PHE A 266 -10.86 -2.46 -17.26
C PHE A 266 -10.14 -2.92 -15.99
N ASP A 267 -10.84 -2.93 -14.85
CA ASP A 267 -10.29 -3.38 -13.57
C ASP A 267 -9.86 -4.86 -13.58
N TYR A 268 -10.55 -5.71 -14.38
CA TYR A 268 -10.19 -7.12 -14.53
C TYR A 268 -8.93 -7.29 -15.39
N LEU A 269 -8.86 -6.62 -16.54
CA LEU A 269 -7.71 -6.71 -17.44
C LEU A 269 -6.45 -6.13 -16.80
N MET A 270 -6.57 -5.07 -16.02
CA MET A 270 -5.43 -4.46 -15.32
C MET A 270 -4.96 -5.25 -14.07
N LYS A 271 -5.55 -6.42 -13.76
CA LYS A 271 -5.00 -7.28 -12.72
C LYS A 271 -3.66 -7.85 -13.18
N ASN A 272 -2.67 -7.81 -12.30
CA ASN A 272 -1.32 -8.30 -12.60
C ASN A 272 -1.33 -9.74 -13.13
N GLU A 273 -2.09 -10.63 -12.50
CA GLU A 273 -2.28 -12.03 -12.94
C GLU A 273 -2.76 -12.15 -14.39
N VAL A 274 -3.71 -11.29 -14.81
CA VAL A 274 -4.27 -11.32 -16.17
C VAL A 274 -3.25 -10.79 -17.17
N VAL A 275 -2.58 -9.68 -16.84
CA VAL A 275 -1.49 -9.12 -17.68
C VAL A 275 -0.37 -10.14 -17.89
N THR A 276 0.06 -10.81 -16.81
CA THR A 276 1.08 -11.86 -16.88
C THR A 276 0.65 -13.01 -17.77
N LYS A 277 -0.56 -13.54 -17.57
CA LYS A 277 -1.06 -14.67 -18.36
C LYS A 277 -1.12 -14.37 -19.86
N VAL A 278 -1.62 -13.20 -20.24
CA VAL A 278 -1.71 -12.80 -21.65
C VAL A 278 -0.32 -12.60 -22.24
N PHE A 279 0.58 -11.95 -21.50
CA PHE A 279 1.96 -11.77 -21.93
C PHE A 279 2.68 -13.10 -22.16
N GLU A 280 2.62 -14.03 -21.21
CA GLU A 280 3.21 -15.37 -21.34
C GLU A 280 2.61 -16.12 -22.52
N THR A 281 1.28 -16.06 -22.69
CA THR A 281 0.60 -16.71 -23.82
C THR A 281 1.03 -16.14 -25.17
N ALA A 282 1.28 -14.82 -25.24
CA ALA A 282 1.76 -14.17 -26.45
C ALA A 282 3.20 -14.60 -26.79
N ILE A 283 4.10 -14.62 -25.79
CA ILE A 283 5.48 -15.09 -25.96
C ILE A 283 5.52 -16.56 -26.40
N ASP A 284 4.77 -17.43 -25.72
CA ASP A 284 4.64 -18.85 -26.09
C ASP A 284 4.13 -19.06 -27.52
N ARG A 285 3.29 -18.15 -28.04
CA ARG A 285 2.77 -18.20 -29.41
C ARG A 285 3.85 -17.79 -30.41
N GLU A 286 4.59 -16.73 -30.12
CA GLU A 286 5.71 -16.26 -30.95
C GLU A 286 6.80 -17.32 -31.06
N GLU A 287 7.16 -17.98 -29.95
CA GLU A 287 8.17 -19.04 -29.93
C GLU A 287 7.77 -20.29 -30.74
N ARG A 288 6.47 -20.60 -30.84
CA ARG A 288 5.97 -21.73 -31.66
C ARG A 288 5.90 -21.42 -33.15
N CYS A 289 5.96 -20.14 -33.53
CA CYS A 289 5.91 -19.70 -34.92
C CYS A 289 7.30 -19.50 -35.56
N GLN A 290 8.38 -19.65 -34.77
CA GLN A 290 9.77 -19.64 -35.22
C GLN A 290 10.28 -21.07 -35.47
#